data_AF-A0A2K2CFF5-F1
#
_entry.id   AF-A0A2K2CFF5-F1
#
_cell.length_a   1.000
_cell.length_b   1.000
_cell.length_c   1.000
_cell.angle_alpha   90.00
_cell.angle_beta   90.00
_cell.angle_gamma   90.00
#
_symmetry.space_group_name_H-M   'P 1'
#
loop_
_entity.id
_entity.type
_entity.pdbx_description
1 polymer ?
#
loop_
_entity_poly.entity_id
_entity_poly.type
_entity_poly.pdbx_seq_one_letter_code
_entity_poly.pdbx_strand_id
1 'polypeptide(L)'
;MHLEHEQYMQVPLHWCISHLNAWKALVDSWCSPEYVETHGLLRERRLANPSGMHHQGSVNLQGYINNYAKAHPDKERLTSFMAVDCALRGKASTVSEYSANAPPDAYATSADHAKVTGYAELFEEVHGPGADPSQHDLDVEVVVRAGRGMKHGRLVFRNGTIDPSTISSLPHLKATSTSSSASIRSRPGARQFSQQEVESMVAAQVQAQRQAQDAQIQAQVAAQAQAQMQAALRAQYDHLRPYLAATSQEPPTAPSPFDLPFVNLQIEHAPQPSSQTLVSSLETFQSPFMTFLAFVEGWGQCVIICATTSIRPWLERPFFTRKPCWRQPSWPVTCS
;
A
#
# COMPACT_ATOMS: atom_id res chain seq x y z
N MET A 1 28.94 11.09 0.56
CA MET A 1 30.29 11.67 0.41
C MET A 1 30.18 12.69 -0.70
N HIS A 2 30.32 13.98 -0.38
CA HIS A 2 30.36 15.06 -1.34
C HIS A 2 31.83 15.47 -1.46
N LEU A 3 32.35 15.59 -2.69
CA LEU A 3 33.71 16.06 -2.91
C LEU A 3 33.71 17.59 -2.97
N GLU A 4 34.76 18.20 -2.45
CA GLU A 4 34.97 19.63 -2.56
C GLU A 4 35.40 19.99 -3.99
N HIS A 5 35.16 21.26 -4.37
CA HIS A 5 35.48 21.76 -5.71
C HIS A 5 36.92 21.43 -6.14
N GLU A 6 37.89 21.68 -5.25
CA GLU A 6 39.30 21.41 -5.49
C GLU A 6 39.58 19.92 -5.74
N GLN A 7 38.85 19.04 -5.07
CA GLN A 7 39.01 17.60 -5.22
C GLN A 7 38.48 17.11 -6.59
N TYR A 8 37.37 17.69 -7.07
CA TYR A 8 36.89 17.42 -8.43
C TYR A 8 37.87 17.92 -9.50
N MET A 9 38.53 19.05 -9.27
CA MET A 9 39.51 19.60 -10.21
C MET A 9 40.78 18.76 -10.31
N GLN A 10 41.13 18.00 -9.27
CA GLN A 10 42.28 17.08 -9.28
C GLN A 10 42.02 15.80 -10.10
N VAL A 11 40.75 15.42 -10.32
CA VAL A 11 40.39 14.18 -11.02
C VAL A 11 39.39 14.45 -12.15
N PRO A 12 39.82 15.12 -13.25
CA PRO A 12 38.97 15.29 -14.42
C PRO A 12 38.62 13.94 -15.06
N LEU A 13 37.37 13.78 -15.50
CA LEU A 13 36.97 12.61 -16.28
C LEU A 13 37.78 12.54 -17.58
N HIS A 14 38.19 11.33 -17.98
CA HIS A 14 39.11 11.14 -19.10
C HIS A 14 38.65 11.80 -20.41
N TRP A 15 37.34 11.81 -20.68
CA TRP A 15 36.73 12.45 -21.85
C TRP A 15 36.63 13.99 -21.74
N CYS A 16 36.89 14.55 -20.57
CA CYS A 16 36.94 15.99 -20.30
C CYS A 16 38.37 16.55 -20.21
N ILE A 17 39.41 15.71 -20.27
CA ILE A 17 40.81 16.14 -20.10
C ILE A 17 41.19 17.23 -21.12
N SER A 18 40.72 17.11 -22.36
CA SER A 18 40.97 18.10 -23.42
C SER A 18 40.12 19.38 -23.30
N HIS A 19 39.18 19.43 -22.37
CA HIS A 19 38.18 20.50 -22.21
C HIS A 19 38.01 20.92 -20.75
N LEU A 20 39.12 21.28 -20.08
CA LEU A 20 39.12 21.63 -18.66
C LEU A 20 38.22 22.82 -18.30
N ASN A 21 38.00 23.76 -19.21
CA ASN A 21 37.06 24.87 -18.97
C ASN A 21 35.61 24.38 -18.86
N ALA A 22 35.22 23.39 -19.67
CA ALA A 22 33.91 22.77 -19.59
C ALA A 22 33.78 21.89 -18.33
N TRP A 23 34.87 21.18 -17.96
CA TRP A 23 34.92 20.44 -16.69
C TRP A 23 34.73 21.37 -15.49
N LYS A 24 35.48 22.48 -15.44
CA LYS A 24 35.35 23.49 -14.38
C LYS A 24 33.91 24.03 -14.29
N ALA A 25 33.27 24.34 -15.42
CA ALA A 25 31.89 24.82 -15.42
C ALA A 25 30.89 23.79 -14.86
N LEU A 26 31.10 22.49 -15.13
CA LEU A 26 30.30 21.42 -14.54
C LEU A 26 30.53 21.30 -13.03
N VAL A 27 31.79 21.36 -12.59
CA VAL A 27 32.15 21.31 -11.16
C VAL A 27 31.60 22.53 -10.42
N ASP A 28 31.70 23.73 -11.00
CA ASP A 28 31.12 24.96 -10.46
C ASP A 28 29.59 24.80 -10.27
N SER A 29 28.91 24.16 -11.23
CA SER A 29 27.47 23.87 -11.13
C SER A 29 27.16 22.85 -10.03
N TRP A 30 27.89 21.73 -9.95
CA TRP A 30 27.66 20.69 -8.95
C TRP A 30 27.99 21.11 -7.52
N CYS A 31 29.00 21.97 -7.35
CA CYS A 31 29.37 22.52 -6.05
C CYS A 31 28.57 23.79 -5.67
N SER A 32 27.67 24.26 -6.54
CA SER A 32 26.83 25.42 -6.22
C SER A 32 25.88 25.11 -5.06
N PRO A 33 25.61 26.06 -4.14
CA PRO A 33 24.69 25.85 -3.02
C PRO A 33 23.29 25.39 -3.47
N GLU A 34 22.78 25.98 -4.56
CA GLU A 34 21.49 25.64 -5.14
C GLU A 34 21.42 24.19 -5.63
N TYR A 35 22.48 23.69 -6.28
CA TYR A 35 22.55 22.30 -6.72
C TYR A 35 22.60 21.34 -5.53
N VAL A 36 23.41 21.65 -4.51
CA VAL A 36 23.55 20.82 -3.31
C VAL A 36 22.20 20.68 -2.60
N GLU A 37 21.49 21.80 -2.41
CA GLU A 37 20.15 21.82 -1.80
C GLU A 37 19.15 21.02 -2.64
N THR A 38 19.06 21.33 -3.95
CA THR A 38 18.14 20.65 -4.86
C THR A 38 18.42 19.14 -4.94
N HIS A 39 19.69 18.75 -5.03
CA HIS A 39 20.10 17.35 -5.07
C HIS A 39 19.83 16.64 -3.73
N GLY A 40 19.98 17.34 -2.60
CA GLY A 40 19.60 16.91 -1.27
C GLY A 40 18.09 16.63 -1.16
N LEU A 41 17.26 17.60 -1.54
CA LEU A 41 15.79 17.45 -1.57
C LEU A 41 15.35 16.33 -2.49
N LEU A 42 15.96 16.18 -3.67
CA LEU A 42 15.67 15.08 -4.58
C LEU A 42 16.10 13.73 -3.98
N ARG A 43 17.19 13.67 -3.22
CA ARG A 43 17.60 12.47 -2.48
C ARG A 43 16.61 12.13 -1.37
N GLU A 44 16.16 13.12 -0.60
CA GLU A 44 15.13 12.94 0.42
C GLU A 44 13.81 12.47 -0.19
N ARG A 45 13.36 13.08 -1.29
CA ARG A 45 12.19 12.61 -2.05
C ARG A 45 12.35 11.18 -2.56
N ARG A 46 13.54 10.78 -3.01
CA ARG A 46 13.83 9.39 -3.40
C ARG A 46 13.80 8.42 -2.22
N LEU A 47 14.26 8.85 -1.03
CA LEU A 47 14.22 8.05 0.19
C LEU A 47 12.80 7.94 0.76
N ALA A 48 12.01 9.00 0.63
CA ALA A 48 10.61 9.04 1.05
C ALA A 48 9.66 8.32 0.09
N ASN A 49 10.10 8.02 -1.14
CA ASN A 49 9.31 7.25 -2.10
C ASN A 49 9.48 5.74 -1.83
N PRO A 50 8.43 5.03 -1.41
CA PRO A 50 8.46 3.58 -1.26
C PRO A 50 8.51 2.95 -2.64
N SER A 51 9.68 2.80 -3.23
CA SER A 51 9.86 1.98 -4.43
C SER A 51 10.98 0.99 -4.17
N GLY A 52 10.61 -0.27 -3.91
CA GLY A 52 11.50 -1.33 -3.44
C GLY A 52 12.66 -1.68 -4.37
N MET A 53 12.53 -1.35 -5.66
CA MET A 53 13.57 -1.69 -6.64
C MET A 53 14.83 -0.81 -6.57
N HIS A 54 14.87 0.24 -5.74
CA HIS A 54 16.03 1.15 -5.64
C HIS A 54 16.96 0.86 -4.46
N HIS A 55 16.69 -0.15 -3.63
CA HIS A 55 17.52 -0.44 -2.47
C HIS A 55 18.97 -0.84 -2.84
N GLN A 56 19.20 -1.33 -4.05
CA GLN A 56 20.47 -1.94 -4.47
C GLN A 56 21.28 -1.14 -5.51
N GLY A 57 20.76 -0.02 -6.03
CA GLY A 57 21.42 0.71 -7.13
C GLY A 57 21.37 -0.07 -8.45
N SER A 58 22.42 0.00 -9.27
CA SER A 58 22.50 -0.63 -10.61
C SER A 58 22.96 -2.09 -10.61
N VAL A 59 22.99 -2.74 -9.45
CA VAL A 59 23.49 -4.12 -9.32
C VAL A 59 22.45 -5.11 -9.84
N ASN A 60 22.87 -6.09 -10.63
CA ASN A 60 22.00 -7.14 -11.13
C ASN A 60 21.73 -8.22 -10.05
N LEU A 61 20.79 -9.13 -10.31
CA LEU A 61 20.39 -10.17 -9.35
C LEU A 61 21.55 -11.08 -8.93
N GLN A 62 22.44 -11.47 -9.86
CA GLN A 62 23.62 -12.27 -9.53
C GLN A 62 24.59 -11.52 -8.62
N GLY A 63 24.75 -10.21 -8.85
CA GLY A 63 25.46 -9.32 -7.95
C GLY A 63 24.78 -9.21 -6.59
N TYR A 64 23.44 -9.24 -6.52
CA TYR A 64 22.70 -9.31 -5.25
C TYR A 64 23.07 -10.57 -4.48
N ILE A 65 22.98 -11.73 -5.13
CA ILE A 65 23.28 -13.03 -4.50
C ILE A 65 24.72 -13.04 -3.97
N ASN A 66 25.68 -12.52 -4.76
CA ASN A 66 27.07 -12.44 -4.34
C ASN A 66 27.28 -11.47 -3.18
N ASN A 67 26.58 -10.33 -3.15
CA ASN A 67 26.65 -9.39 -2.05
C ASN A 67 26.00 -9.95 -0.77
N TYR A 68 24.91 -10.70 -0.92
CA TYR A 68 24.25 -11.39 0.19
C TYR A 68 25.17 -12.44 0.80
N ALA A 69 25.76 -13.32 -0.02
CA ALA A 69 26.70 -14.33 0.44
C ALA A 69 27.94 -13.73 1.14
N LYS A 70 28.39 -12.54 0.71
CA LYS A 70 29.48 -11.81 1.40
C LYS A 70 29.06 -11.22 2.74
N ALA A 71 27.81 -10.76 2.86
CA ALA A 71 27.29 -10.15 4.08
C ALA A 71 26.85 -11.19 5.12
N HIS A 72 26.45 -12.38 4.66
CA HIS A 72 25.96 -13.50 5.48
C HIS A 72 26.77 -14.77 5.17
N PRO A 73 28.05 -14.85 5.60
CA PRO A 73 28.95 -15.96 5.23
C PRO A 73 28.57 -17.30 5.87
N ASP A 74 27.75 -17.27 6.90
CA ASP A 74 27.20 -18.41 7.64
C ASP A 74 25.97 -19.04 6.96
N LYS A 75 25.43 -18.39 5.92
CA LYS A 75 24.17 -18.81 5.27
C LYS A 75 24.41 -19.42 3.91
N GLU A 76 23.48 -20.29 3.52
CA GLU A 76 23.47 -20.86 2.19
C GLU A 76 23.26 -19.78 1.11
N ARG A 77 23.83 -20.03 -0.07
CA ARG A 77 23.67 -19.15 -1.22
C ARG A 77 22.19 -19.12 -1.63
N LEU A 78 21.64 -17.92 -1.78
CA LEU A 78 20.26 -17.73 -2.22
C LEU A 78 20.00 -18.31 -3.62
N THR A 79 18.84 -18.94 -3.78
CA THR A 79 18.26 -19.27 -5.09
C THR A 79 17.80 -18.00 -5.81
N SER A 80 17.56 -18.10 -7.12
CA SER A 80 17.15 -16.92 -7.92
C SER A 80 15.84 -16.30 -7.42
N PHE A 81 14.89 -17.11 -6.94
CA PHE A 81 13.62 -16.62 -6.41
C PHE A 81 13.80 -15.95 -5.04
N MET A 82 14.48 -16.61 -4.10
CA MET A 82 14.76 -16.01 -2.78
C MET A 82 15.54 -14.69 -2.90
N ALA A 83 16.45 -14.61 -3.87
CA ALA A 83 17.19 -13.38 -4.13
C ALA A 83 16.29 -12.24 -4.61
N VAL A 84 15.26 -12.53 -5.42
CA VAL A 84 14.27 -11.53 -5.84
C VAL A 84 13.43 -11.07 -4.66
N ASP A 85 12.95 -11.99 -3.82
CA ASP A 85 12.22 -11.66 -2.60
C ASP A 85 13.04 -10.72 -1.70
N CYS A 86 14.25 -11.16 -1.32
CA CYS A 86 15.16 -10.38 -0.50
C CYS A 86 15.47 -9.00 -1.10
N ALA A 87 15.66 -8.91 -2.42
CA ALA A 87 15.94 -7.65 -3.09
C ALA A 87 14.77 -6.65 -3.05
N LEU A 88 13.53 -7.15 -3.07
CA LEU A 88 12.32 -6.32 -2.97
C LEU A 88 12.05 -5.83 -1.54
N ARG A 89 12.52 -6.58 -0.53
CA ARG A 89 12.43 -6.18 0.89
C ARG A 89 13.56 -5.26 1.31
N GLY A 90 14.74 -5.37 0.71
CA GLY A 90 15.83 -4.45 1.03
C GLY A 90 17.22 -4.81 0.54
N LYS A 91 18.19 -4.15 1.15
CA LYS A 91 19.63 -4.31 0.84
C LYS A 91 20.13 -5.67 1.30
N ALA A 92 21.00 -6.29 0.50
CA ALA A 92 21.61 -7.58 0.80
C ALA A 92 22.30 -7.64 2.17
N SER A 93 22.87 -6.53 2.65
CA SER A 93 23.57 -6.47 3.93
C SER A 93 22.66 -6.38 5.16
N THR A 94 21.41 -5.94 5.01
CA THR A 94 20.50 -5.67 6.13
C THR A 94 19.20 -6.47 6.08
N VAL A 95 18.89 -7.09 4.94
CA VAL A 95 17.67 -7.86 4.78
C VAL A 95 17.70 -9.11 5.66
N SER A 96 16.56 -9.43 6.25
CA SER A 96 16.33 -10.72 6.92
C SER A 96 16.37 -11.88 5.93
N GLU A 97 16.41 -13.11 6.43
CA GLU A 97 16.28 -14.32 5.60
C GLU A 97 14.91 -14.42 4.93
N TYR A 98 14.87 -15.18 3.84
CA TYR A 98 13.62 -15.48 3.14
C TYR A 98 12.61 -16.13 4.09
N SER A 99 11.34 -15.76 3.96
CA SER A 99 10.23 -16.40 4.65
C SER A 99 9.05 -16.48 3.69
N ALA A 100 8.51 -17.68 3.50
CA ALA A 100 7.36 -17.91 2.62
C ALA A 100 6.11 -17.10 3.04
N ASN A 101 5.99 -16.79 4.33
CA ASN A 101 4.88 -16.04 4.91
C ASN A 101 5.30 -14.64 5.35
N ALA A 102 6.24 -14.01 4.65
CA ALA A 102 6.64 -12.64 4.93
C ALA A 102 5.41 -11.71 4.83
N PRO A 103 5.08 -10.91 5.87
CA PRO A 103 3.92 -10.03 5.83
C PRO A 103 4.10 -8.93 4.77
N PRO A 104 3.00 -8.32 4.26
CA PRO A 104 3.08 -7.21 3.30
C PRO A 104 3.97 -6.06 3.76
N ASP A 105 3.99 -5.78 5.08
CA ASP A 105 4.78 -4.72 5.71
C ASP A 105 6.31 -4.97 5.65
N ALA A 106 6.74 -6.20 5.35
CA ALA A 106 8.15 -6.52 5.14
C ALA A 106 8.69 -6.01 3.80
N TYR A 107 7.81 -5.55 2.90
CA TYR A 107 8.16 -5.05 1.57
C TYR A 107 8.03 -3.53 1.52
N ALA A 108 8.84 -2.90 0.68
CA ALA A 108 8.74 -1.46 0.47
C ALA A 108 7.39 -1.05 -0.13
N THR A 109 6.76 -1.91 -0.93
CA THR A 109 5.43 -1.66 -1.50
C THR A 109 4.54 -2.89 -1.46
N SER A 110 3.23 -2.67 -1.30
CA SER A 110 2.20 -3.69 -1.49
C SER A 110 2.27 -4.34 -2.88
N ALA A 111 2.70 -3.58 -3.89
CA ALA A 111 2.92 -4.07 -5.24
C ALA A 111 4.05 -5.10 -5.33
N ASP A 112 5.11 -4.95 -4.53
CA ASP A 112 6.23 -5.88 -4.52
C ASP A 112 5.86 -7.19 -3.81
N HIS A 113 5.16 -7.11 -2.68
CA HIS A 113 4.55 -8.29 -2.03
C HIS A 113 3.65 -9.06 -3.00
N ALA A 114 2.70 -8.37 -3.65
CA ALA A 114 1.77 -9.01 -4.58
C ALA A 114 2.44 -9.69 -5.79
N LYS A 115 3.60 -9.18 -6.25
CA LYS A 115 4.38 -9.86 -7.30
C LYS A 115 4.93 -11.19 -6.78
N VAL A 116 5.54 -11.19 -5.58
CA VAL A 116 6.17 -12.38 -4.99
C VAL A 116 5.11 -13.44 -4.67
N THR A 117 4.03 -13.05 -4.00
CA THR A 117 2.90 -13.94 -3.71
C THR A 117 2.26 -14.46 -5.00
N GLY A 118 2.03 -13.59 -5.98
CA GLY A 118 1.44 -13.99 -7.26
C GLY A 118 2.30 -14.95 -8.08
N TYR A 119 3.63 -14.89 -7.92
CA TYR A 119 4.53 -15.89 -8.48
C TYR A 119 4.46 -17.21 -7.73
N ALA A 120 4.49 -17.18 -6.39
CA ALA A 120 4.43 -18.40 -5.58
C ALA A 120 3.14 -19.20 -5.84
N GLU A 121 1.99 -18.52 -5.90
CA GLU A 121 0.71 -19.16 -6.21
C GLU A 121 0.68 -19.78 -7.61
N LEU A 122 1.25 -19.09 -8.62
CA LEU A 122 1.34 -19.65 -9.98
C LEU A 122 2.37 -20.77 -10.09
N PHE A 123 3.43 -20.71 -9.27
CA PHE A 123 4.43 -21.76 -9.20
C PHE A 123 3.80 -23.06 -8.71
N GLU A 124 2.99 -22.98 -7.65
CA GLU A 124 2.19 -24.11 -7.15
C GLU A 124 1.18 -24.61 -8.20
N GLU A 125 0.52 -23.72 -8.94
CA GLU A 125 -0.42 -24.09 -10.02
C GLU A 125 0.27 -24.87 -11.17
N VAL A 126 1.54 -24.56 -11.46
CA VAL A 126 2.31 -25.21 -12.53
C VAL A 126 2.99 -26.50 -12.06
N HIS A 127 3.57 -26.50 -10.86
CA HIS A 127 4.39 -27.60 -10.34
C HIS A 127 3.64 -28.56 -9.40
N GLY A 128 2.42 -28.19 -9.00
CA GLY A 128 1.52 -28.98 -8.18
C GLY A 128 1.42 -28.48 -6.73
N PRO A 129 0.41 -28.94 -5.97
CA PRO A 129 0.16 -28.50 -4.61
C PRO A 129 1.36 -28.74 -3.69
N GLY A 130 1.75 -27.72 -2.92
CA GLY A 130 2.89 -27.77 -2.00
C GLY A 130 4.27 -27.63 -2.65
N ALA A 131 4.36 -27.32 -3.95
CA ALA A 131 5.64 -27.02 -4.59
C ALA A 131 6.22 -25.70 -4.05
N ASP A 132 7.42 -25.76 -3.46
CA ASP A 132 8.05 -24.59 -2.84
C ASP A 132 8.95 -23.84 -3.86
N PRO A 133 8.62 -22.60 -4.23
CA PRO A 133 9.43 -21.81 -5.16
C PRO A 133 10.82 -21.45 -4.61
N SER A 134 11.05 -21.55 -3.30
CA SER A 134 12.35 -21.26 -2.69
C SER A 134 13.43 -22.27 -3.08
N GLN A 135 13.03 -23.51 -3.38
CA GLN A 135 13.90 -24.63 -3.74
C GLN A 135 14.27 -24.66 -5.23
N HIS A 136 13.69 -23.77 -6.03
CA HIS A 136 13.88 -23.74 -7.46
C HIS A 136 14.44 -22.41 -7.96
N ASP A 137 15.15 -22.46 -9.08
CA ASP A 137 15.45 -21.24 -9.82
C ASP A 137 14.17 -20.64 -10.41
N LEU A 138 14.23 -19.36 -10.78
CA LEU A 138 13.10 -18.64 -11.37
C LEU A 138 12.63 -19.31 -12.66
N ASP A 139 11.40 -19.81 -12.64
CA ASP A 139 10.72 -20.41 -13.78
C ASP A 139 10.22 -19.31 -14.72
N VAL A 140 10.79 -19.30 -15.93
CA VAL A 140 10.52 -18.27 -16.94
C VAL A 140 9.05 -18.25 -17.35
N GLU A 141 8.41 -19.42 -17.48
CA GLU A 141 7.00 -19.51 -17.88
C GLU A 141 6.08 -18.94 -16.80
N VAL A 142 6.37 -19.27 -15.53
CA VAL A 142 5.66 -18.73 -14.37
C VAL A 142 5.84 -17.20 -14.29
N VAL A 143 7.05 -16.68 -14.49
CA VAL A 143 7.32 -15.23 -14.54
C VAL A 143 6.50 -14.56 -15.64
N VAL A 144 6.40 -15.18 -16.81
CA VAL A 144 5.65 -14.62 -17.95
C VAL A 144 4.14 -14.66 -17.70
N ARG A 145 3.61 -15.75 -17.12
CA ARG A 145 2.19 -15.87 -16.73
C ARG A 145 1.81 -14.88 -15.63
N ALA A 146 2.63 -14.75 -14.60
CA ALA A 146 2.46 -13.78 -13.51
C ALA A 146 2.54 -12.33 -14.01
N GLY A 147 3.46 -12.08 -14.95
CA GLY A 147 3.73 -10.76 -15.51
C GLY A 147 2.84 -10.35 -16.68
N ARG A 148 2.00 -11.26 -17.18
CA ARG A 148 1.19 -11.06 -18.39
C ARG A 148 2.03 -10.75 -19.63
N GLY A 149 3.17 -11.42 -19.79
CA GLY A 149 4.13 -11.14 -20.85
C GLY A 149 5.25 -10.19 -20.45
N MET A 150 6.01 -9.75 -21.46
CA MET A 150 6.97 -8.65 -21.33
C MET A 150 6.24 -7.32 -21.57
N LYS A 151 6.26 -6.41 -20.59
CA LYS A 151 5.74 -5.05 -20.76
C LYS A 151 6.90 -4.12 -21.13
N HIS A 152 6.84 -3.45 -22.28
CA HIS A 152 7.94 -2.61 -22.81
C HIS A 152 9.28 -3.36 -22.88
N GLY A 153 9.26 -4.63 -23.28
CA GLY A 153 10.46 -5.49 -23.33
C GLY A 153 10.99 -5.92 -21.96
N ARG A 154 10.17 -5.81 -20.90
CA ARG A 154 10.58 -6.11 -19.53
C ARG A 154 9.64 -7.13 -18.87
N LEU A 155 10.22 -8.16 -18.29
CA LEU A 155 9.54 -9.13 -17.42
C LEU A 155 9.16 -8.48 -16.08
N VAL A 156 8.26 -9.13 -15.35
CA VAL A 156 7.87 -8.71 -13.99
C VAL A 156 9.01 -8.91 -12.98
N PHE A 157 9.88 -9.89 -13.22
CA PHE A 157 11.12 -10.13 -12.49
C PHE A 157 12.32 -10.25 -13.44
N ARG A 158 13.54 -10.10 -12.89
CA ARG A 158 14.78 -10.60 -13.52
C ARG A 158 15.04 -10.09 -14.95
N ASN A 159 14.88 -8.78 -15.19
CA ASN A 159 15.29 -8.20 -16.47
C ASN A 159 16.80 -8.33 -16.68
N GLY A 160 17.19 -8.83 -17.86
CA GLY A 160 18.60 -8.95 -18.27
C GLY A 160 19.35 -10.15 -17.70
N THR A 161 18.67 -11.04 -16.96
CA THR A 161 19.29 -12.26 -16.40
C THR A 161 18.61 -13.55 -16.85
N ILE A 162 17.42 -13.46 -17.47
CA ILE A 162 16.80 -14.53 -18.25
C ILE A 162 17.20 -14.30 -19.71
N ASP A 163 17.62 -15.37 -20.40
CA ASP A 163 17.90 -15.31 -21.83
C ASP A 163 16.61 -14.97 -22.60
N PRO A 164 16.55 -13.86 -23.35
CA PRO A 164 15.39 -13.51 -24.15
C PRO A 164 14.93 -14.62 -25.11
N SER A 165 15.84 -15.49 -25.57
CA SER A 165 15.52 -16.57 -26.51
C SER A 165 14.70 -17.70 -25.89
N THR A 166 14.76 -17.86 -24.57
CA THR A 166 14.02 -18.89 -23.82
C THR A 166 12.65 -18.40 -23.35
N ILE A 167 12.35 -17.11 -23.52
CA ILE A 167 11.08 -16.50 -23.12
C ILE A 167 10.02 -16.76 -24.19
N SER A 168 9.06 -17.63 -23.89
CA SER A 168 7.84 -17.78 -24.69
C SER A 168 7.07 -16.47 -24.77
N SER A 169 6.72 -16.04 -25.98
CA SER A 169 5.92 -14.83 -26.17
C SER A 169 4.51 -14.99 -25.59
N LEU A 170 3.92 -13.89 -25.11
CA LEU A 170 2.55 -13.92 -24.56
C LEU A 170 1.51 -14.45 -25.57
N PRO A 171 1.53 -14.07 -26.88
CA PRO A 171 0.63 -14.66 -27.87
C PRO A 171 0.82 -16.17 -28.02
N HIS A 172 2.07 -16.66 -27.97
CA HIS A 172 2.37 -18.08 -28.03
C HIS A 172 1.80 -18.82 -26.81
N LEU A 173 2.03 -18.29 -25.59
CA LEU A 173 1.45 -18.88 -24.37
C LEU A 173 -0.07 -18.92 -24.43
N LYS A 174 -0.73 -17.85 -24.91
CA LYS A 174 -2.18 -17.84 -25.07
C LYS A 174 -2.69 -18.88 -26.07
N ALA A 175 -1.94 -19.11 -27.15
CA ALA A 175 -2.32 -20.08 -28.18
C ALA A 175 -2.13 -21.53 -27.71
N THR A 176 -1.12 -21.78 -26.88
CA THR A 176 -0.82 -23.12 -26.35
C THR A 176 -1.57 -23.43 -25.04
N SER A 177 -2.10 -22.41 -24.35
CA SER A 177 -2.89 -22.58 -23.13
C SER A 177 -4.20 -23.32 -23.39
N THR A 178 -4.43 -24.38 -22.62
CA THR A 178 -5.70 -25.12 -22.55
C THR A 178 -6.42 -24.82 -21.24
N SER A 179 -7.63 -25.34 -21.04
CA SER A 179 -8.40 -25.12 -19.79
C SER A 179 -7.72 -25.67 -18.54
N SER A 180 -6.76 -26.58 -18.69
CA SER A 180 -5.95 -27.14 -17.59
C SER A 180 -4.60 -26.44 -17.42
N SER A 181 -4.28 -25.45 -18.25
CA SER A 181 -3.03 -24.69 -18.13
C SER A 181 -3.15 -23.60 -17.05
N ALA A 182 -2.04 -23.31 -16.38
CA ALA A 182 -2.02 -22.28 -15.36
C ALA A 182 -2.46 -20.90 -15.89
N SER A 183 -3.19 -20.16 -15.07
CA SER A 183 -3.83 -18.91 -15.47
C SER A 183 -2.83 -17.79 -15.83
N ILE A 184 -3.17 -16.98 -16.85
CA ILE A 184 -2.41 -15.78 -17.21
C ILE A 184 -2.95 -14.60 -16.40
N ARG A 185 -2.25 -14.22 -15.33
CA ARG A 185 -2.72 -13.22 -14.37
C ARG A 185 -2.69 -11.80 -14.92
N SER A 186 -3.53 -10.94 -14.36
CA SER A 186 -3.46 -9.51 -14.59
C SER A 186 -2.22 -8.96 -13.90
N ARG A 187 -1.35 -8.29 -14.66
CA ARG A 187 -0.11 -7.72 -14.11
C ARG A 187 -0.49 -6.63 -13.11
N PRO A 188 -0.06 -6.76 -11.85
CA PRO A 188 -0.35 -5.74 -10.85
C PRO A 188 0.36 -4.42 -11.22
N GLY A 189 -0.40 -3.36 -11.50
CA GLY A 189 0.13 -2.06 -11.90
C GLY A 189 0.41 -1.17 -10.70
N ALA A 190 1.54 -0.45 -10.68
CA ALA A 190 1.86 0.50 -9.60
C ALA A 190 0.73 1.52 -9.35
N ARG A 191 0.07 2.01 -10.41
CA ARG A 191 -1.11 2.88 -10.29
C ARG A 191 -2.31 2.22 -9.64
N GLN A 192 -2.52 0.92 -9.86
CA GLN A 192 -3.66 0.19 -9.29
C GLN A 192 -3.48 0.02 -7.79
N PHE A 193 -2.26 -0.27 -7.31
CA PHE A 193 -1.99 -0.31 -5.88
C PHE A 193 -2.14 1.06 -5.22
N SER A 194 -1.60 2.11 -5.84
CA SER A 194 -1.79 3.47 -5.30
C SER A 194 -3.26 3.87 -5.25
N GLN A 195 -4.08 3.45 -6.22
CA GLN A 195 -5.52 3.68 -6.20
C GLN A 195 -6.21 2.88 -5.09
N GLN A 196 -5.89 1.60 -4.95
CA GLN A 196 -6.49 0.73 -3.95
C GLN A 196 -6.14 1.15 -2.51
N GLU A 197 -4.93 1.65 -2.30
CA GLU A 197 -4.49 2.22 -1.02
C GLU A 197 -5.20 3.54 -0.70
N VAL A 198 -5.38 4.41 -1.70
CA VAL A 198 -6.19 5.63 -1.53
C VAL A 198 -7.66 5.28 -1.26
N GLU A 199 -8.21 4.30 -1.96
CA GLU A 199 -9.60 3.84 -1.76
C GLU A 199 -9.80 3.25 -0.36
N SER A 200 -8.85 2.45 0.15
CA SER A 200 -8.95 1.88 1.50
C SER A 200 -8.84 2.95 2.58
N MET A 201 -7.96 3.95 2.42
CA MET A 201 -7.87 5.10 3.32
C MET A 201 -9.17 5.92 3.32
N VAL A 202 -9.74 6.20 2.15
CA VAL A 202 -11.01 6.92 2.03
C VAL A 202 -12.14 6.12 2.67
N ALA A 203 -12.20 4.80 2.46
CA ALA A 203 -13.21 3.95 3.10
C ALA A 203 -13.10 3.97 4.63
N ALA A 204 -11.89 3.86 5.18
CA ALA A 204 -11.65 3.95 6.62
C ALA A 204 -12.06 5.32 7.18
N GLN A 205 -11.76 6.40 6.46
CA GLN A 205 -12.15 7.76 6.87
C GLN A 205 -13.67 7.96 6.84
N VAL A 206 -14.35 7.44 5.83
CA VAL A 206 -15.83 7.47 5.74
C VAL A 206 -16.46 6.66 6.87
N GLN A 207 -15.90 5.50 7.22
CA GLN A 207 -16.37 4.70 8.35
C GLN A 207 -16.18 5.44 9.68
N ALA A 208 -15.02 6.05 9.91
CA ALA A 208 -14.76 6.84 11.11
C ALA A 208 -15.71 8.06 11.21
N GLN A 209 -15.98 8.74 10.09
CA GLN A 209 -16.96 9.83 10.05
C GLN A 209 -18.38 9.35 10.37
N ARG A 210 -18.81 8.20 9.83
CA ARG A 210 -20.11 7.61 10.17
C ARG A 210 -20.20 7.27 11.65
N GLN A 211 -19.19 6.60 12.20
CA GLN A 211 -19.15 6.27 13.63
C GLN A 211 -19.19 7.53 14.51
N ALA A 212 -18.48 8.59 14.13
CA ALA A 212 -18.52 9.86 14.85
C ALA A 212 -19.91 10.52 14.76
N GLN A 213 -20.55 10.49 13.59
CA GLN A 213 -21.89 11.03 13.40
C GLN A 213 -22.94 10.23 14.20
N ASP A 214 -22.86 8.90 14.18
CA ASP A 214 -23.75 8.03 14.93
C ASP A 214 -23.58 8.24 16.44
N ALA A 215 -22.34 8.38 16.92
CA ALA A 215 -22.05 8.71 18.32
C ALA A 215 -22.61 10.09 18.71
N GLN A 216 -22.53 11.09 17.82
CA GLN A 216 -23.14 12.40 18.06
C GLN A 216 -24.67 12.32 18.14
N ILE A 217 -25.31 11.58 17.23
CA ILE A 217 -26.77 11.39 17.24
C ILE A 217 -27.18 10.67 18.53
N GLN A 218 -26.48 9.61 18.92
CA GLN A 218 -26.76 8.89 20.17
C GLN A 218 -26.59 9.79 21.40
N ALA A 219 -25.54 10.62 21.44
CA ALA A 219 -25.34 11.56 22.54
C ALA A 219 -26.46 12.61 22.62
N GLN A 220 -26.94 13.12 21.47
CA GLN A 220 -28.06 14.06 21.43
C GLN A 220 -29.36 13.41 21.91
N VAL A 221 -29.67 12.19 21.45
CA VAL A 221 -30.85 11.44 21.88
C VAL A 221 -30.79 11.15 23.38
N ALA A 222 -29.63 10.72 23.89
CA ALA A 222 -29.43 10.47 25.32
C ALA A 222 -29.59 11.76 26.16
N ALA A 223 -29.02 12.88 25.70
CA ALA A 223 -29.18 14.17 26.37
C ALA A 223 -30.63 14.65 26.37
N GLN A 224 -31.37 14.48 25.26
CA GLN A 224 -32.78 14.84 25.17
C GLN A 224 -33.65 13.95 26.08
N ALA A 225 -33.38 12.65 26.12
CA ALA A 225 -34.05 11.71 27.03
C ALA A 225 -33.80 12.07 28.50
N GLN A 226 -32.56 12.41 28.87
CA GLN A 226 -32.22 12.88 30.21
C GLN A 226 -32.92 14.21 30.55
N ALA A 227 -32.96 15.16 29.61
CA ALA A 227 -33.63 16.44 29.81
C ALA A 227 -35.15 16.26 29.99
N GLN A 228 -35.79 15.40 29.20
CA GLN A 228 -37.21 15.05 29.38
C GLN A 228 -37.47 14.38 30.73
N MET A 229 -36.62 13.44 31.13
CA MET A 229 -36.73 12.78 32.43
C MET A 229 -36.57 13.78 33.59
N GLN A 230 -35.60 14.69 33.53
CA GLN A 230 -35.43 15.75 34.52
C GLN A 230 -36.62 16.71 34.54
N ALA A 231 -37.16 17.08 33.39
CA ALA A 231 -38.34 17.93 33.30
C ALA A 231 -39.58 17.24 33.91
N ALA A 232 -39.76 15.95 33.67
CA ALA A 232 -40.84 15.16 34.26
C ALA A 232 -40.73 15.09 35.79
N LEU A 233 -39.53 14.84 36.33
CA LEU A 233 -39.28 14.84 37.77
C LEU A 233 -39.53 16.22 38.40
N ARG A 234 -39.12 17.30 37.73
CA ARG A 234 -39.40 18.68 38.19
C ARG A 234 -40.90 18.96 38.21
N ALA A 235 -41.62 18.61 37.15
CA ALA A 235 -43.06 18.78 37.08
C ALA A 235 -43.79 18.01 38.19
N GLN A 236 -43.34 16.80 38.50
CA GLN A 236 -43.88 16.01 39.61
C GLN A 236 -43.63 16.70 40.97
N TYR A 237 -42.43 17.23 41.20
CA TYR A 237 -42.11 17.99 42.40
C TYR A 237 -42.94 19.28 42.53
N ASP A 238 -43.09 20.04 41.43
CA ASP A 238 -43.88 21.27 41.41
C ASP A 238 -45.37 21.01 41.68
N HIS A 239 -45.91 19.88 41.21
CA HIS A 239 -47.27 19.45 41.53
C HIS A 239 -47.46 19.14 43.03
N LEU A 240 -46.48 18.51 43.67
CA LEU A 240 -46.53 18.17 45.10
C LEU A 240 -46.23 19.36 46.02
N ARG A 241 -45.55 20.39 45.49
CA ARG A 241 -45.12 21.58 46.22
C ARG A 241 -46.22 22.30 47.02
N PRO A 242 -47.42 22.60 46.48
CA PRO A 242 -48.49 23.25 47.24
C PRO A 242 -49.06 22.36 48.36
N TYR A 243 -49.09 21.03 48.18
CA TYR A 243 -49.55 20.11 49.22
C TYR A 243 -48.56 20.05 50.39
N LEU A 244 -47.26 20.03 50.10
CA LEU A 244 -46.21 20.09 51.11
C LEU A 244 -46.21 21.43 51.87
N ALA A 245 -46.49 22.54 51.17
CA ALA A 245 -46.62 23.86 51.80
C ALA A 245 -47.88 23.99 52.67
N ALA A 246 -49.00 23.37 52.28
CA ALA A 246 -50.25 23.37 53.04
C ALA A 246 -50.17 22.50 54.31
N THR A 247 -49.36 21.43 54.31
CA THR A 247 -49.11 20.61 55.51
C THR A 247 -48.19 21.27 56.55
N SER A 248 -47.68 22.48 56.29
CA SER A 248 -47.00 23.31 57.29
C SER A 248 -47.93 24.24 58.06
N GLN A 249 -49.27 24.12 57.91
CA GLN A 249 -50.19 24.79 58.81
C GLN A 249 -50.26 24.06 60.16
N GLU A 250 -50.05 24.85 61.22
CA GLU A 250 -49.94 24.48 62.63
C GLU A 250 -50.94 23.39 63.08
N PRO A 251 -50.50 22.34 63.80
CA PRO A 251 -51.42 21.39 64.41
C PRO A 251 -52.21 22.07 65.54
N PRO A 252 -53.53 21.84 65.67
CA PRO A 252 -54.28 22.35 66.81
C PRO A 252 -53.74 21.70 68.10
N THR A 253 -53.54 22.52 69.12
CA THR A 253 -53.08 22.20 70.46
C THR A 253 -53.70 20.90 70.99
N ALA A 254 -52.89 19.84 71.10
CA ALA A 254 -53.25 18.62 71.81
C ALA A 254 -52.99 18.79 73.32
N PRO A 255 -53.88 18.33 74.22
CA PRO A 255 -53.50 18.06 75.59
C PRO A 255 -53.06 16.60 75.76
N SER A 256 -51.85 16.49 76.33
CA SER A 256 -51.37 15.52 77.33
C SER A 256 -51.33 13.99 77.03
N PRO A 257 -50.37 13.28 77.66
CA PRO A 257 -49.69 12.14 77.08
C PRO A 257 -50.20 10.81 77.61
N PHE A 258 -50.30 9.80 76.75
CA PHE A 258 -50.24 8.41 77.18
C PHE A 258 -49.31 7.61 76.28
N ASP A 259 -48.41 6.92 76.97
CA ASP A 259 -47.40 5.97 76.54
C ASP A 259 -47.89 4.95 75.51
N LEU A 260 -47.08 4.64 74.49
CA LEU A 260 -46.89 3.26 74.05
C LEU A 260 -45.51 3.07 73.36
N PRO A 261 -44.92 1.86 73.46
CA PRO A 261 -43.48 1.65 73.47
C PRO A 261 -42.83 1.47 72.10
N PHE A 262 -41.54 1.82 72.09
CA PHE A 262 -40.57 1.63 71.02
C PHE A 262 -40.33 0.14 70.74
N VAL A 263 -40.72 -0.36 69.56
CA VAL A 263 -40.31 -1.67 69.07
C VAL A 263 -39.12 -1.48 68.12
N ASN A 264 -37.97 -1.92 68.60
CA ASN A 264 -36.69 -1.96 67.90
C ASN A 264 -36.67 -3.16 66.95
N LEU A 265 -36.67 -2.93 65.63
CA LEU A 265 -36.45 -3.98 64.63
C LEU A 265 -35.03 -3.87 64.08
N GLN A 266 -34.22 -4.85 64.47
CA GLN A 266 -32.83 -5.06 64.07
C GLN A 266 -32.72 -5.30 62.56
N ILE A 267 -31.75 -4.62 61.94
CA ILE A 267 -31.32 -4.83 60.56
C ILE A 267 -30.41 -6.05 60.53
N GLU A 268 -30.90 -7.15 59.96
CA GLU A 268 -30.12 -8.35 59.67
C GLU A 268 -29.32 -8.12 58.38
N HIS A 269 -27.99 -8.27 58.45
CA HIS A 269 -27.12 -8.31 57.27
C HIS A 269 -27.02 -9.74 56.75
N ALA A 270 -27.28 -9.94 55.45
CA ALA A 270 -27.01 -11.18 54.74
C ALA A 270 -26.33 -10.88 53.38
N PRO A 271 -25.58 -11.85 52.80
CA PRO A 271 -24.35 -11.59 52.06
C PRO A 271 -24.49 -11.51 50.53
N GLN A 272 -23.44 -10.96 49.90
CA GLN A 272 -23.17 -10.88 48.47
C GLN A 272 -23.26 -12.25 47.74
N PRO A 273 -23.77 -12.30 46.49
CA PRO A 273 -23.49 -13.41 45.59
C PRO A 273 -22.36 -13.07 44.59
N SER A 274 -21.44 -14.01 44.51
CA SER A 274 -20.35 -14.14 43.55
C SER A 274 -20.83 -14.56 42.15
N SER A 275 -19.94 -14.27 41.20
CA SER A 275 -20.02 -14.53 39.76
C SER A 275 -20.42 -15.97 39.42
N GLN A 276 -21.44 -16.12 38.55
CA GLN A 276 -21.64 -17.34 37.79
C GLN A 276 -21.87 -17.03 36.31
N THR A 277 -21.02 -17.68 35.52
CA THR A 277 -20.98 -17.87 34.08
C THR A 277 -22.33 -18.35 33.56
N LEU A 278 -22.88 -17.65 32.57
CA LEU A 278 -23.99 -18.16 31.76
C LEU A 278 -23.50 -18.36 30.32
N VAL A 279 -23.59 -19.61 29.92
CA VAL A 279 -23.29 -20.17 28.60
C VAL A 279 -24.29 -19.61 27.59
N SER A 280 -23.81 -18.89 26.59
CA SER A 280 -24.62 -18.44 25.45
C SER A 280 -24.99 -19.62 24.56
N SER A 281 -26.29 -19.94 24.52
CA SER A 281 -26.91 -20.74 23.47
C SER A 281 -26.96 -19.91 22.19
N LEU A 282 -26.30 -20.39 21.14
CA LEU A 282 -26.30 -19.81 19.81
C LEU A 282 -27.48 -20.40 19.02
N GLU A 283 -28.65 -19.77 19.11
CA GLU A 283 -29.76 -20.10 18.21
C GLU A 283 -29.53 -19.47 16.84
N THR A 284 -29.53 -20.35 15.84
CA THR A 284 -29.38 -20.07 14.42
C THR A 284 -30.65 -19.40 13.90
N PHE A 285 -30.59 -18.10 13.60
CA PHE A 285 -31.66 -17.42 12.86
C PHE A 285 -31.29 -17.41 11.36
N GLN A 286 -31.74 -18.44 10.65
CA GLN A 286 -31.86 -18.40 9.20
C GLN A 286 -33.06 -17.51 8.84
N SER A 287 -32.83 -16.49 8.02
CA SER A 287 -33.91 -15.78 7.30
C SER A 287 -33.54 -15.65 5.82
N PRO A 288 -34.48 -15.94 4.90
CA PRO A 288 -34.29 -15.81 3.46
C PRO A 288 -34.70 -14.39 3.01
N PHE A 289 -33.81 -13.68 2.32
CA PHE A 289 -34.20 -12.50 1.55
C PHE A 289 -34.02 -12.77 0.05
N MET A 290 -35.16 -13.02 -0.58
CA MET A 290 -35.42 -12.90 -2.01
C MET A 290 -35.84 -11.45 -2.33
N THR A 291 -35.39 -10.97 -3.50
CA THR A 291 -35.94 -9.83 -4.31
C THR A 291 -35.62 -8.42 -3.76
N PHE A 292 -35.01 -7.48 -4.50
CA PHE A 292 -35.50 -6.81 -5.71
C PHE A 292 -34.35 -6.17 -6.52
N LEU A 293 -34.24 -6.47 -7.81
CA LEU A 293 -33.58 -5.60 -8.79
C LEU A 293 -34.64 -4.66 -9.38
N ALA A 294 -34.59 -3.40 -8.97
CA ALA A 294 -35.34 -2.34 -9.61
C ALA A 294 -34.64 -1.95 -10.91
N PHE A 295 -35.40 -2.12 -11.99
CA PHE A 295 -35.12 -1.70 -13.35
C PHE A 295 -35.34 -0.18 -13.46
N VAL A 296 -34.31 0.58 -13.83
CA VAL A 296 -34.47 1.95 -14.32
C VAL A 296 -33.83 2.00 -15.70
N GLU A 297 -34.69 1.89 -16.71
CA GLU A 297 -34.41 2.24 -18.09
C GLU A 297 -34.31 3.77 -18.23
N GLY A 298 -33.28 4.22 -18.92
CA GLY A 298 -33.02 5.64 -19.16
C GLY A 298 -31.97 5.87 -20.25
N TRP A 299 -32.32 5.49 -21.48
CA TRP A 299 -31.96 6.09 -22.77
C TRP A 299 -30.64 6.89 -22.90
N GLY A 300 -29.77 6.45 -23.82
CA GLY A 300 -28.75 7.33 -24.42
C GLY A 300 -27.67 6.59 -25.20
N GLN A 301 -27.88 6.43 -26.50
CA GLN A 301 -26.90 5.92 -27.46
C GLN A 301 -25.56 6.66 -27.38
N CYS A 302 -24.47 5.96 -27.08
CA CYS A 302 -23.12 6.45 -27.35
C CYS A 302 -22.73 6.10 -28.78
N VAL A 303 -22.81 7.10 -29.66
CA VAL A 303 -22.12 7.13 -30.95
C VAL A 303 -20.62 7.19 -30.69
N ILE A 304 -19.88 6.19 -31.17
CA ILE A 304 -18.42 6.21 -31.21
C ILE A 304 -18.00 7.18 -32.32
N ILE A 305 -17.51 8.37 -31.94
CA ILE A 305 -16.73 9.23 -32.84
C ILE A 305 -15.28 9.16 -32.40
N CYS A 306 -14.47 8.43 -33.19
CA CYS A 306 -13.02 8.54 -33.15
C CYS A 306 -12.59 9.91 -33.69
N ALA A 307 -12.01 10.74 -32.84
CA ALA A 307 -11.24 11.91 -33.26
C ALA A 307 -9.78 11.71 -32.86
N THR A 308 -8.96 11.40 -33.86
CA THR A 308 -7.50 11.35 -33.80
C THR A 308 -6.93 12.76 -33.74
N THR A 309 -6.29 13.14 -32.64
CA THR A 309 -5.54 14.40 -32.54
C THR A 309 -4.05 14.12 -32.68
N SER A 310 -3.58 14.30 -33.90
CA SER A 310 -2.18 14.53 -34.27
C SER A 310 -1.74 15.89 -33.73
N ILE A 311 -0.72 15.92 -32.87
CA ILE A 311 -0.02 17.15 -32.50
C ILE A 311 1.35 17.14 -33.19
N ARG A 312 1.48 17.96 -34.24
CA ARG A 312 2.76 18.49 -34.72
C ARG A 312 2.92 19.91 -34.14
N PRO A 313 4.09 20.29 -33.61
CA PRO A 313 4.38 21.70 -33.31
C PRO A 313 4.88 22.42 -34.57
N TRP A 314 4.30 23.60 -34.81
CA TRP A 314 4.81 24.60 -35.74
C TRP A 314 6.08 25.24 -35.17
N LEU A 315 7.17 25.13 -35.92
CA LEU A 315 8.39 25.92 -35.82
C LEU A 315 8.38 26.89 -36.99
N GLU A 316 8.40 28.19 -36.73
CA GLU A 316 8.82 29.17 -37.73
C GLU A 316 10.34 29.38 -37.68
N ARG A 317 10.92 29.27 -38.88
CA ARG A 317 12.31 29.54 -39.30
C ARG A 317 12.42 31.02 -39.75
N PRO A 318 13.54 31.58 -40.29
CA PRO A 318 14.73 30.91 -40.85
C PRO A 318 16.10 31.58 -40.62
N PHE A 319 17.18 30.84 -40.86
CA PHE A 319 18.22 31.26 -41.83
C PHE A 319 19.02 30.03 -42.33
N PHE A 320 19.30 30.04 -43.63
CA PHE A 320 20.00 29.07 -44.48
C PHE A 320 21.44 28.74 -44.00
N THR A 321 22.05 27.56 -44.18
CA THR A 321 22.51 26.99 -45.47
C THR A 321 23.13 25.58 -45.26
N ARG A 322 22.91 24.70 -46.25
CA ARG A 322 23.79 23.65 -46.85
C ARG A 322 24.51 22.59 -45.98
N LYS A 323 24.17 21.32 -46.27
CA LYS A 323 25.01 20.11 -46.09
C LYS A 323 26.32 20.20 -46.89
N PRO A 324 27.34 19.43 -46.50
CA PRO A 324 27.90 18.47 -47.45
C PRO A 324 28.02 17.04 -46.91
N CYS A 325 27.81 16.11 -47.83
CA CYS A 325 28.05 14.67 -47.69
C CYS A 325 29.52 14.39 -47.34
N TRP A 326 29.76 13.46 -46.42
CA TRP A 326 31.05 12.77 -46.33
C TRP A 326 30.86 11.29 -46.67
N ARG A 327 31.47 10.92 -47.80
CA ARG A 327 31.70 9.55 -48.27
C ARG A 327 32.58 8.80 -47.28
N GLN A 328 32.29 7.51 -47.11
CA GLN A 328 33.23 6.56 -46.53
C GLN A 328 34.45 6.37 -47.45
N PRO A 329 35.68 6.24 -46.92
CA PRO A 329 36.81 5.73 -47.69
C PRO A 329 36.86 4.19 -47.63
N SER A 330 36.86 3.59 -48.81
CA SER A 330 37.23 2.19 -49.07
C SER A 330 38.73 1.97 -48.84
N TRP A 331 39.08 0.93 -48.08
CA TRP A 331 40.45 0.44 -47.94
C TRP A 331 40.82 -0.44 -49.14
N PRO A 332 42.00 -0.28 -49.77
CA PRO A 332 42.53 -1.28 -50.68
C PRO A 332 43.31 -2.36 -49.93
N VAL A 333 42.97 -3.61 -50.24
CA VAL A 333 43.76 -4.81 -49.94
C VAL A 333 44.92 -4.85 -50.92
N THR A 334 46.16 -4.93 -50.42
CA THR A 334 47.31 -5.39 -51.22
C THR A 334 47.87 -6.66 -50.60
N CYS A 335 47.78 -7.73 -51.36
CA CYS A 335 48.57 -8.94 -51.18
C CYS A 335 50.00 -8.68 -51.69
N SER A 336 50.99 -9.06 -50.90
CA SER A 336 52.29 -9.61 -51.32
C SER A 336 52.83 -10.45 -50.19
#